data_AF-A0A5J6GG54-F1
#
_entry.id   AF-A0A5J6GG54-F1
#
_cell.length_a   1.000
_cell.length_b   1.000
_cell.length_c   1.000
_cell.angle_alpha   90.00
_cell.angle_beta   90.00
_cell.angle_gamma   90.00
#
_symmetry.space_group_name_H-M   'P 1'
#
loop_
_entity.id
_entity.type
_entity.pdbx_description
1 polymer ?
#
loop_
_entity_poly.entity_id
_entity_poly.type
_entity_poly.pdbx_seq_one_letter_code
_entity_poly.pdbx_strand_id
1 'polypeptide(L)'
;MSNQPWTIDSIAHAIPHPELRQNFLREVHLTPRTDLEAVLDRWERFVRRWTQEEAPKIEQVRAYYQEHGTLPPDYESAQAEQAQQSFDDWRARMRAAKKAGSDAA
;
A
#
# COMPACT_ATOMS: atom_id res chain seq x y z
N MET A 1 6.05 -21.69 -0.38
CA MET A 1 4.82 -20.96 -0.03
C MET A 1 3.85 -22.00 0.53
N SER A 2 3.46 -21.90 1.79
CA SER A 2 2.62 -22.91 2.43
C SER A 2 1.32 -23.05 1.64
N ASN A 3 0.98 -24.28 1.25
CA ASN A 3 -0.27 -24.63 0.57
C ASN A 3 -1.48 -24.59 1.54
N GLN A 4 -1.37 -23.76 2.58
CA GLN A 4 -2.35 -23.59 3.64
C GLN A 4 -3.34 -22.52 3.19
N PRO A 5 -4.65 -22.72 3.39
CA PRO A 5 -5.65 -21.70 3.10
C PRO A 5 -5.38 -20.44 3.93
N TRP A 6 -5.63 -19.26 3.35
CA TRP A 6 -5.52 -18.01 4.09
C TRP A 6 -6.59 -17.94 5.18
N THR A 7 -6.18 -17.59 6.38
CA THR A 7 -7.05 -17.35 7.53
C THR A 7 -7.10 -15.86 7.81
N ILE A 8 -8.10 -15.41 8.57
CA ILE A 8 -8.18 -14.00 9.01
C ILE A 8 -6.88 -13.59 9.73
N ASP A 9 -6.34 -14.48 10.57
CA ASP A 9 -5.09 -14.25 11.29
C ASP A 9 -3.88 -14.14 10.35
N SER A 10 -3.73 -15.07 9.40
CA SER A 10 -2.58 -15.03 8.48
C SER A 10 -2.65 -13.83 7.52
N ILE A 11 -3.85 -13.42 7.10
CA ILE A 11 -4.07 -12.17 6.36
C ILE A 11 -3.65 -10.97 7.20
N ALA A 12 -4.14 -10.86 8.44
CA ALA A 12 -3.79 -9.74 9.33
C ALA A 12 -2.28 -9.65 9.58
N HIS A 13 -1.62 -10.79 9.77
CA HIS A 13 -0.19 -10.85 10.04
C HIS A 13 0.65 -10.40 8.84
N ALA A 14 0.23 -10.75 7.62
CA ALA A 14 0.97 -10.42 6.41
C ALA A 14 0.76 -8.97 5.92
N ILE A 15 -0.20 -8.24 6.47
CA ILE A 15 -0.35 -6.79 6.23
C ILE A 15 0.75 -6.04 7.00
N PRO A 16 1.58 -5.21 6.33
CA PRO A 16 2.72 -4.55 6.99
C PRO A 16 2.29 -3.36 7.87
N HIS A 17 1.37 -2.52 7.38
CA HIS A 17 0.98 -1.28 8.06
C HIS A 17 -0.09 -1.53 9.14
N PRO A 18 0.10 -1.02 10.37
CA PRO A 18 -0.83 -1.24 11.47
C PRO A 18 -2.22 -0.67 11.20
N GLU A 19 -2.33 0.47 10.53
CA GLU A 19 -3.61 1.08 10.17
C GLU A 19 -4.38 0.22 9.15
N LEU A 20 -3.68 -0.35 8.17
CA LEU A 20 -4.29 -1.27 7.19
C LEU A 20 -4.77 -2.55 7.87
N ARG A 21 -4.01 -3.08 8.82
CA ARG A 21 -4.42 -4.25 9.60
C ARG A 21 -5.67 -3.96 10.43
N GLN A 22 -5.73 -2.81 11.07
CA GLN A 22 -6.93 -2.37 11.80
C GLN A 22 -8.14 -2.20 10.88
N ASN A 23 -7.94 -1.62 9.69
CA ASN A 23 -9.00 -1.51 8.70
C ASN A 23 -9.51 -2.88 8.23
N PHE A 24 -8.62 -3.82 7.96
CA PHE A 24 -8.98 -5.20 7.64
C PHE A 24 -9.83 -5.82 8.75
N LEU A 25 -9.37 -5.78 10.00
CA LEU A 25 -10.10 -6.36 11.13
C LEU A 25 -11.46 -5.68 11.34
N ARG A 26 -11.54 -4.36 11.17
CA ARG A 26 -12.80 -3.62 11.24
C ARG A 26 -13.78 -4.07 10.15
N GLU A 27 -13.32 -4.22 8.91
CA GLU A 27 -14.15 -4.70 7.82
C GLU A 27 -14.62 -6.13 8.07
N VAL A 28 -13.75 -7.04 8.49
CA VAL A 28 -14.12 -8.43 8.80
C VAL A 28 -15.18 -8.51 9.90
N HIS A 29 -15.05 -7.71 10.97
CA HIS A 29 -16.00 -7.77 12.09
C HIS A 29 -17.34 -7.07 11.81
N LEU A 30 -17.37 -6.06 10.94
CA LEU A 30 -18.57 -5.26 10.70
C LEU A 30 -19.32 -5.62 9.41
N THR A 31 -18.72 -6.43 8.53
CA THR A 31 -19.36 -6.84 7.28
C THR A 31 -20.44 -7.90 7.56
N PRO A 32 -21.66 -7.75 7.00
CA PRO A 32 -22.68 -8.79 7.05
C PRO A 32 -22.14 -10.12 6.50
N ARG A 33 -22.59 -11.24 7.07
CA ARG A 33 -22.10 -12.57 6.67
C ARG A 33 -22.22 -12.85 5.16
N THR A 34 -23.22 -12.28 4.50
CA THR A 34 -23.45 -12.44 3.05
C THR A 34 -22.35 -11.84 2.19
N ASP A 35 -21.66 -10.81 2.70
CA ASP A 35 -20.65 -10.05 1.95
C ASP A 35 -19.23 -10.33 2.45
N LEU A 36 -19.10 -11.07 3.56
CA LEU A 36 -17.83 -11.33 4.24
C LEU A 36 -16.83 -12.07 3.33
N GLU A 37 -17.31 -13.03 2.54
CA GLU A 37 -16.47 -13.82 1.65
C GLU A 37 -15.80 -12.93 0.58
N ALA A 38 -16.55 -12.00 0.00
CA ALA A 38 -16.04 -11.05 -0.98
C ALA A 38 -15.00 -10.07 -0.37
N VAL A 39 -15.20 -9.67 0.89
CA VAL A 39 -14.23 -8.85 1.62
C VAL A 39 -12.94 -9.63 1.87
N LEU A 40 -13.04 -10.89 2.33
CA LEU A 40 -11.88 -11.74 2.55
C LEU A 40 -11.10 -12.00 1.25
N ASP A 41 -11.78 -12.30 0.14
CA ASP A 41 -11.15 -12.49 -1.17
C ASP A 41 -10.40 -11.25 -1.67
N ARG A 42 -10.94 -10.05 -1.41
CA ARG A 42 -10.27 -8.80 -1.73
C ARG A 42 -8.97 -8.66 -0.95
N TRP A 43 -9.02 -8.90 0.35
CA TRP A 43 -7.85 -8.79 1.21
C TRP A 43 -6.82 -9.88 0.93
N GLU A 44 -7.24 -11.12 0.68
CA GLU A 44 -6.35 -12.20 0.25
C GLU A 44 -5.57 -11.80 -1.00
N ARG A 45 -6.26 -11.29 -2.05
CA ARG A 45 -5.59 -10.84 -3.28
C ARG A 45 -4.58 -9.72 -3.02
N PHE A 46 -4.93 -8.76 -2.17
CA PHE A 46 -4.02 -7.70 -1.76
C PHE A 46 -2.77 -8.25 -1.08
N VAL A 47 -2.93 -9.15 -0.10
CA VAL A 47 -1.82 -9.72 0.68
C VAL A 47 -0.94 -10.61 -0.19
N ARG A 48 -1.54 -11.41 -1.08
CA ARG A 48 -0.79 -12.24 -2.04
C ARG A 48 0.09 -11.37 -2.92
N ARG A 49 -0.47 -10.31 -3.50
CA ARG A 49 0.30 -9.37 -4.32
C ARG A 49 1.44 -8.73 -3.51
N TRP A 50 1.14 -8.24 -2.31
CA TRP A 50 2.15 -7.66 -1.42
C TRP A 50 3.30 -8.64 -1.12
N THR A 51 2.97 -9.86 -0.69
CA THR A 51 3.96 -10.86 -0.25
C THR A 51 4.76 -11.46 -1.40
N GLN A 52 4.17 -11.59 -2.59
CA GLN A 52 4.81 -12.22 -3.75
C GLN A 52 5.56 -11.24 -4.64
N GLU A 53 5.10 -10.00 -4.74
CA GLU A 53 5.64 -9.04 -5.71
C GLU A 53 6.36 -7.87 -5.04
N GLU A 54 5.71 -7.21 -4.09
CA GLU A 54 6.19 -5.92 -3.59
C GLU A 54 7.24 -6.07 -2.47
N ALA A 55 6.97 -6.93 -1.47
CA ALA A 55 7.89 -7.14 -0.36
C ALA A 55 9.27 -7.67 -0.81
N PRO A 56 9.36 -8.64 -1.75
CA PRO A 56 10.65 -9.09 -2.27
C PRO A 56 11.44 -7.98 -2.99
N LYS A 57 10.76 -7.12 -3.76
CA LYS A 57 11.40 -5.97 -4.43
C LYS A 57 11.98 -4.99 -3.42
N ILE A 58 11.23 -4.67 -2.37
CA ILE A 58 11.71 -3.78 -1.31
C ILE A 58 12.94 -4.38 -0.63
N GLU A 59 12.93 -5.68 -0.33
CA GLU A 59 14.10 -6.34 0.27
C GLU A 59 15.30 -6.36 -0.69
N GLN A 60 15.09 -6.58 -1.99
CA GLN A 60 16.14 -6.50 -3.00
C GLN A 60 16.77 -5.11 -3.07
N VAL A 61 15.94 -4.05 -3.09
CA VAL A 61 16.41 -2.65 -3.09
C VAL A 61 17.19 -2.36 -1.81
N ARG A 62 16.69 -2.83 -0.66
CA ARG A 62 17.37 -2.68 0.63
C ARG A 62 18.72 -3.39 0.64
N ALA A 63 18.79 -4.63 0.16
CA ALA A 63 20.02 -5.41 0.09
C ALA A 63 21.05 -4.74 -0.84
N TYR A 64 20.62 -4.29 -2.02
CA TYR A 64 21.47 -3.56 -2.95
C TYR A 64 22.03 -2.28 -2.34
N TYR A 65 21.19 -1.50 -1.63
CA TYR A 65 21.66 -0.29 -0.96
C TYR A 65 22.67 -0.59 0.15
N GLN A 66 22.49 -1.68 0.90
CA GLN A 66 23.45 -2.11 1.92
C GLN A 66 24.80 -2.51 1.32
N GLU A 67 24.80 -3.10 0.12
CA GLU A 67 26.01 -3.57 -0.57
C GLU A 67 26.74 -2.43 -1.32
N HIS A 68 26.00 -1.57 -2.01
CA HIS A 68 26.54 -0.59 -2.95
C HIS A 68 26.47 0.86 -2.46
N GLY A 69 25.77 1.13 -1.35
CA GLY A 69 25.59 2.48 -0.79
C GLY A 69 24.75 3.43 -1.66
N THR A 70 24.13 2.93 -2.73
CA THR A 70 23.32 3.65 -3.71
C THR A 70 22.07 2.84 -4.03
N LEU A 71 21.03 3.48 -4.59
CA LEU A 71 19.83 2.74 -4.98
C LEU A 71 20.07 2.03 -6.32
N PRO A 72 19.36 0.94 -6.64
CA PRO A 72 19.49 0.32 -7.95
C PRO A 72 19.11 1.33 -9.05
N PRO A 73 19.71 1.24 -10.26
CA PRO A 73 19.50 2.21 -11.34
C PRO A 73 18.04 2.44 -11.74
N ASP A 74 17.21 1.39 -11.68
CA ASP A 74 15.77 1.47 -11.97
C ASP A 74 15.00 2.33 -10.95
N TYR A 75 15.61 2.61 -9.80
CA TYR A 75 15.09 3.43 -8.71
C TYR A 75 15.83 4.78 -8.59
N GLU A 76 16.94 4.98 -9.33
CA GLU A 76 17.64 6.25 -9.37
C GLU A 76 17.08 7.18 -10.47
N SER A 77 16.67 8.37 -10.03
CA SER A 77 16.50 9.62 -10.78
C SER A 77 15.33 9.82 -11.76
N ALA A 78 14.98 8.92 -12.68
CA ALA A 78 13.89 9.22 -13.64
C ALA A 78 12.49 9.24 -13.00
N GLN A 79 12.25 8.35 -12.02
CA GLN A 79 10.97 8.27 -11.30
C GLN A 79 10.92 9.16 -10.07
N ALA A 80 12.07 9.50 -9.47
CA ALA A 80 12.12 10.38 -8.30
C ALA A 80 11.73 11.82 -8.66
N GLU A 81 12.22 12.33 -9.80
CA GLU A 81 11.83 13.65 -10.30
C GLU A 81 10.36 13.68 -10.72
N GLN A 82 9.87 12.64 -11.38
CA GLN A 82 8.45 12.52 -11.77
C GLN A 82 7.51 12.36 -10.57
N ALA A 83 7.93 11.62 -9.53
CA ALA A 83 7.19 11.49 -8.28
C ALA A 83 7.13 12.82 -7.52
N GLN A 84 8.25 13.57 -7.50
CA GLN A 84 8.30 14.90 -6.91
C GLN A 84 7.36 15.88 -7.63
N GLN A 85 7.39 15.89 -8.97
CA GLN A 85 6.48 16.72 -9.79
C GLN A 85 5.01 16.35 -9.56
N SER A 86 4.70 15.05 -9.55
CA SER A 86 3.33 14.56 -9.31
C SER A 86 2.81 14.96 -7.93
N PHE A 87 3.68 14.94 -6.91
CA PHE A 87 3.34 15.38 -5.57
C PHE A 87 3.13 16.90 -5.47
N ASP A 88 3.94 17.68 -6.19
CA ASP A 88 3.83 19.14 -6.25
C ASP A 88 2.53 19.58 -6.94
N ASP A 89 2.16 18.91 -8.03
CA ASP A 89 0.90 19.13 -8.74
C ASP A 89 -0.31 18.79 -7.86
N TRP A 90 -0.27 17.66 -7.15
CA TRP A 90 -1.30 17.31 -6.19
C TRP A 90 -1.43 18.37 -5.08
N ARG A 91 -0.32 18.87 -4.54
CA ARG A 91 -0.31 19.95 -3.53
C ARG A 91 -0.89 21.27 -4.08
N ALA A 92 -0.63 21.61 -5.33
CA ALA A 92 -1.20 22.79 -5.97
C ALA A 92 -2.73 22.66 -6.10
N ARG A 93 -3.22 21.50 -6.54
CA ARG A 93 -4.66 21.20 -6.66
C ARG A 93 -5.37 21.26 -5.31
N MET A 94 -4.78 20.71 -4.26
CA MET A 94 -5.34 20.76 -2.91
C MET A 94 -5.42 22.18 -2.34
N ARG A 95 -4.41 23.04 -2.61
CA ARG A 95 -4.45 24.45 -2.21
C ARG A 95 -5.49 25.25 -2.98
N ALA A 96 -5.64 25.00 -4.28
CA ALA A 96 -6.67 25.63 -5.10
C ALA A 96 -8.08 25.25 -4.64
N ALA A 97 -8.33 23.96 -4.35
CA ALA A 97 -9.62 23.49 -3.83
C ALA A 97 -9.95 24.10 -2.46
N LYS A 98 -8.96 24.23 -1.56
CA LYS A 98 -9.14 24.87 -0.26
C LYS A 98 -9.46 26.36 -0.38
N LYS A 99 -8.87 27.06 -1.35
CA LYS A 99 -9.12 28.48 -1.61
C LYS A 99 -10.51 28.72 -2.21
N ALA A 100 -10.91 27.90 -3.18
CA ALA A 100 -12.25 27.94 -3.77
C ALA A 100 -13.37 27.64 -2.77
N GLY A 101 -13.12 26.76 -1.79
CA GLY A 101 -14.05 26.53 -0.68
C GLY A 101 -14.10 27.64 0.37
N SER A 102 -13.09 28.51 0.42
CA SER A 102 -13.03 29.67 1.34
C SER A 102 -13.67 30.93 0.77
N ASP A 103 -13.73 31.07 -0.56
CA ASP A 103 -14.39 32.20 -1.24
C ASP A 103 -15.91 31.98 -1.44
N ALA A 104 -16.41 30.78 -1.10
CA ALA A 104 -17.82 30.39 -1.24
C ALA A 104 -18.60 30.37 0.10
N ALA A 105 -17.99 30.83 1.20
CA ALA A 105 -18.59 30.97 2.52
C ALA A 105 -18.54 32.44 2.97
#